data_AF-A0A101HNU2-F1
#
_entry.id   AF-A0A101HNU2-F1
#
_cell.length_a   1.000
_cell.length_b   1.000
_cell.length_c   1.000
_cell.angle_alpha   90.00
_cell.angle_beta   90.00
_cell.angle_gamma   90.00
#
_symmetry.space_group_name_H-M   'P 1'
#
loop_
_entity.id
_entity.type
_entity.pdbx_description
1 polymer ?
#
loop_
_entity_poly.entity_id
_entity_poly.type
_entity_poly.pdbx_seq_one_letter_code
_entity_poly.pdbx_strand_id
1 'polypeptide(L)'
;MQIKCLSWGSISKVTMGNPNAGFTEGNIQTAKKIVAPDGSALNYVSGQCQRHGLRERFAEIGEALSTPVDGEVETTLGDPLNYIDDDLFGYMIAVTGDNRKRTSPVRIAPLVSLFPYRGDRDLLTKTRKA
;
A
#
# COMPACT_ATOMS: atom_id res chain seq x y z
N MET A 1 9.45 31.47 -11.53
CA MET A 1 9.68 30.03 -11.86
C MET A 1 8.54 29.24 -11.24
N GLN A 2 7.77 28.48 -12.03
CA GLN A 2 6.63 27.69 -11.53
C GLN A 2 7.09 26.26 -11.25
N ILE A 3 6.98 25.81 -9.99
CA ILE A 3 7.29 24.42 -9.62
C ILE A 3 6.13 23.53 -10.09
N LYS A 4 6.43 22.52 -10.92
CA LYS A 4 5.42 21.63 -11.53
C LYS A 4 5.32 20.25 -10.88
N CYS A 5 6.31 19.86 -10.08
CA CYS A 5 6.39 18.53 -9.48
C CYS A 5 7.23 18.58 -8.20
N LEU A 6 6.83 17.78 -7.21
CA LEU A 6 7.61 17.46 -6.01
C LEU A 6 7.94 15.97 -6.04
N SER A 7 9.22 15.64 -5.87
CA SER A 7 9.68 14.26 -5.71
C SER A 7 10.19 14.06 -4.29
N TRP A 8 9.78 12.97 -3.66
CA TRP A 8 10.15 12.61 -2.29
C TRP A 8 10.73 11.20 -2.26
N GLY A 9 11.87 11.03 -1.61
CA GLY A 9 12.47 9.73 -1.30
C GLY A 9 12.60 9.57 0.22
N SER A 10 12.36 8.36 0.72
CA SER A 10 12.56 8.05 2.14
C SER A 10 13.21 6.69 2.32
N ILE A 11 13.93 6.54 3.43
CA ILE A 11 14.49 5.28 3.90
C ILE A 11 13.96 5.07 5.30
N SER A 12 13.32 3.93 5.52
CA SER A 12 12.71 3.59 6.81
C SER A 12 13.29 2.29 7.33
N LYS A 13 13.61 2.27 8.64
CA LYS A 13 14.03 1.05 9.32
C LYS A 13 12.80 0.20 9.62
N VAL A 14 12.79 -1.03 9.12
CA VAL A 14 11.79 -2.05 9.45
C VAL A 14 12.44 -3.02 10.45
N THR A 15 11.78 -3.24 11.59
CA THR A 15 12.22 -4.22 12.62
C THR A 15 11.70 -5.62 12.27
N MET A 16 11.45 -6.50 13.24
CA MET A 16 10.93 -7.88 13.00
C MET A 16 9.53 -7.95 12.37
N GLY A 17 8.95 -6.82 11.97
CA GLY A 17 7.61 -6.75 11.36
C GLY A 17 7.61 -7.13 9.89
N ASN A 18 6.47 -7.61 9.41
CA ASN A 18 6.19 -7.81 7.99
C ASN A 18 5.30 -6.66 7.48
N PRO A 19 5.89 -5.61 6.85
CA PRO A 19 5.15 -4.41 6.46
C PRO A 19 4.21 -4.61 5.27
N ASN A 20 4.33 -5.74 4.55
CA ASN A 20 3.48 -6.05 3.41
C ASN A 20 3.40 -7.57 3.25
N ALA A 21 2.52 -8.17 4.06
CA ALA A 21 2.29 -9.60 4.06
C ALA A 21 1.69 -10.09 2.74
N GLY A 22 2.13 -11.26 2.32
CA GLY A 22 1.63 -12.01 1.18
C GLY A 22 0.70 -13.13 1.65
N PHE A 23 0.92 -14.33 1.09
CA PHE A 23 0.14 -15.51 1.42
C PHE A 23 0.52 -16.07 2.82
N THR A 24 -0.45 -16.66 3.50
CA THR A 24 -0.27 -17.30 4.79
C THR A 24 0.00 -18.79 4.63
N GLU A 25 1.14 -19.27 5.12
CA GLU A 25 1.54 -20.68 5.12
C GLU A 25 1.53 -21.22 6.56
N GLY A 26 0.39 -21.79 7.00
CA GLY A 26 0.22 -22.21 8.39
C GLY A 26 0.33 -21.01 9.36
N ASN A 27 1.33 -21.05 10.25
CA ASN A 27 1.61 -19.95 11.20
C ASN A 27 2.55 -18.88 10.62
N ILE A 28 3.01 -19.02 9.38
CA ILE A 28 3.98 -18.11 8.75
C ILE A 28 3.24 -17.13 7.85
N GLN A 29 3.41 -15.83 8.11
CA GLN A 29 3.03 -14.77 7.19
C GLN A 29 4.20 -14.44 6.27
N THR A 30 4.09 -14.79 4.98
CA THR A 30 5.17 -14.54 4.03
C THR A 30 5.30 -13.05 3.74
N ALA A 31 6.53 -12.54 3.62
CA ALA A 31 6.76 -11.18 3.13
C ALA A 31 6.69 -11.15 1.61
N LYS A 32 6.05 -10.12 1.05
CA LYS A 32 6.07 -9.92 -0.41
C LYS A 32 7.48 -9.54 -0.86
N LYS A 33 7.93 -10.18 -1.94
CA LYS A 33 9.28 -10.05 -2.48
C LYS A 33 9.30 -9.99 -4.00
N ILE A 34 10.33 -9.35 -4.54
CA ILE A 34 10.66 -9.31 -5.97
C ILE A 34 11.95 -10.11 -6.15
N VAL A 35 12.01 -10.94 -7.18
CA VAL A 35 13.22 -11.68 -7.55
C VAL A 35 13.96 -10.86 -8.60
N ALA A 36 15.21 -10.50 -8.31
CA ALA A 36 16.09 -9.78 -9.22
C ALA A 36 16.68 -10.76 -10.27
N PRO A 37 17.22 -10.26 -11.39
CA PRO A 37 17.78 -11.10 -12.45
C PRO A 37 18.93 -12.01 -11.99
N ASP A 38 19.64 -11.64 -10.92
CA ASP A 38 20.71 -12.43 -10.31
C ASP A 38 20.20 -13.53 -9.35
N GLY A 39 18.87 -13.67 -9.21
CA GLY A 39 18.22 -14.62 -8.32
C GLY A 39 18.06 -14.14 -6.88
N SER A 40 18.58 -12.96 -6.51
CA SER A 40 18.38 -12.41 -5.18
C SER A 40 16.92 -11.99 -4.97
N ALA A 41 16.42 -12.16 -3.74
CA ALA A 41 15.07 -11.74 -3.37
C ALA A 41 15.12 -10.44 -2.58
N LEU A 42 14.38 -9.42 -3.00
CA LEU A 42 14.23 -8.15 -2.29
C LEU A 42 12.83 -8.05 -1.72
N ASN A 43 12.70 -7.72 -0.43
CA ASN A 43 11.39 -7.44 0.14
C ASN A 43 10.83 -6.15 -0.47
N TYR A 44 9.51 -6.09 -0.66
CA TYR A 44 8.88 -4.86 -1.16
C TYR A 44 7.57 -4.53 -0.47
N VAL A 45 7.30 -3.23 -0.32
CA VAL A 45 6.01 -2.68 0.13
C VAL A 45 5.32 -2.05 -1.07
N SER A 46 4.16 -2.58 -1.44
CA SER A 46 3.43 -2.14 -2.63
C SER A 46 2.96 -0.68 -2.49
N GLY A 47 2.78 0.02 -3.62
CA GLY A 47 2.19 1.36 -3.61
C GLY A 47 0.77 1.37 -3.05
N GLN A 48 0.01 0.28 -3.20
CA GLN A 48 -1.33 0.14 -2.62
C GLN A 48 -1.28 0.04 -1.09
N CYS A 49 -0.35 -0.74 -0.53
CA CYS A 49 -0.15 -0.83 0.92
C CYS A 49 0.23 0.54 1.51
N GLN A 50 1.15 1.26 0.85
CA GLN A 50 1.52 2.61 1.25
C GLN A 50 0.34 3.59 1.19
N ARG A 51 -0.47 3.55 0.12
CA ARG A 51 -1.69 4.38 0.01
C ARG A 51 -2.69 4.07 1.10
N HIS A 52 -2.91 2.79 1.40
CA HIS A 52 -3.80 2.38 2.48
C HIS A 52 -3.33 2.95 3.83
N GLY A 53 -2.04 2.78 4.16
CA GLY A 53 -1.48 3.37 5.38
C GLY A 53 -1.60 4.90 5.43
N LEU A 54 -1.42 5.60 4.31
CA LEU A 54 -1.64 7.05 4.24
C LEU A 54 -3.12 7.42 4.47
N ARG A 55 -4.06 6.67 3.91
CA ARG A 55 -5.50 6.87 4.16
C ARG A 55 -5.82 6.71 5.64
N GLU A 56 -5.27 5.69 6.31
CA GLU A 56 -5.44 5.53 7.77
C GLU A 56 -4.93 6.76 8.53
N ARG A 57 -3.76 7.31 8.15
CA ARG A 57 -3.25 8.54 8.79
C ARG A 57 -4.12 9.76 8.53
N PHE A 58 -4.71 9.89 7.33
CA PHE A 58 -5.69 10.94 7.04
C PHE A 58 -6.93 10.81 7.93
N ALA A 59 -7.45 9.60 8.11
CA ALA A 59 -8.57 9.36 9.04
C ALA A 59 -8.21 9.71 10.49
N GLU A 60 -7.00 9.36 10.95
CA GLU A 60 -6.53 9.67 12.31
C GLU A 60 -6.45 11.18 12.59
N ILE A 61 -6.13 12.00 11.58
CA ILE A 61 -6.09 13.46 11.72
C ILE A 61 -7.43 14.14 11.43
N GLY A 62 -8.48 13.36 11.15
CA GLY A 62 -9.85 13.86 10.98
C GLY A 62 -10.24 14.28 9.55
N GLU A 63 -9.45 13.90 8.53
CA GLU A 63 -9.82 14.15 7.14
C GLU A 63 -10.98 13.26 6.70
N ALA A 64 -11.85 13.81 5.84
CA ALA A 64 -12.93 13.06 5.24
C ALA A 64 -12.38 12.11 4.16
N LEU A 65 -12.70 10.82 4.28
CA LEU A 65 -12.35 9.81 3.31
C LEU A 65 -13.56 9.34 2.53
N SER A 66 -13.35 9.11 1.25
CA SER A 66 -14.35 8.53 0.37
C SER A 66 -14.67 7.11 0.81
N THR A 67 -15.93 6.85 1.15
CA THR A 67 -16.38 5.51 1.53
C THR A 67 -16.45 4.61 0.29
N PRO A 68 -16.10 3.32 0.42
CA PRO A 68 -16.30 2.39 -0.67
C PRO A 68 -17.78 2.26 -1.03
N VAL A 69 -18.06 2.18 -2.31
CA VAL A 69 -19.38 1.92 -2.88
C VAL A 69 -19.36 0.51 -3.46
N ASP A 70 -20.24 -0.34 -2.94
CA ASP A 70 -20.40 -1.72 -3.39
C ASP A 70 -20.93 -1.77 -4.84
N GLY A 71 -20.37 -2.67 -5.62
CA GLY A 71 -20.71 -2.92 -7.02
C GLY A 71 -20.00 -4.16 -7.55
N GLU A 72 -20.08 -4.41 -8.86
CA GLU A 72 -19.28 -5.48 -9.49
C GLU A 72 -17.76 -5.24 -9.31
N VAL A 73 -17.38 -3.96 -9.29
CA VAL A 73 -16.06 -3.49 -8.90
C VAL A 73 -16.27 -2.44 -7.82
N GLU A 74 -15.63 -2.63 -6.68
CA GLU A 74 -15.66 -1.67 -5.58
C GLU A 74 -15.04 -0.33 -6.03
N THR A 75 -15.77 0.76 -5.84
CA THR A 75 -15.34 2.11 -6.26
C THR A 75 -15.42 3.07 -5.08
N THR A 76 -14.84 4.26 -5.23
CA THR A 76 -15.01 5.36 -4.27
C THR A 76 -16.17 6.26 -4.71
N LEU A 77 -16.58 7.23 -3.87
CA LEU A 77 -17.62 8.21 -4.21
C LEU A 77 -17.24 9.09 -5.41
N GLY A 78 -15.93 9.24 -5.67
CA GLY A 78 -15.40 9.97 -6.81
C GLY A 78 -15.62 11.48 -6.71
N ASP A 79 -15.45 12.03 -5.51
CA ASP A 79 -15.65 13.44 -5.20
C ASP A 79 -14.39 14.07 -4.59
N PRO A 80 -13.46 14.55 -5.44
CA PRO A 80 -12.17 15.06 -4.99
C PRO A 80 -12.26 16.44 -4.32
N LEU A 81 -13.42 17.11 -4.34
CA LEU A 81 -13.59 18.37 -3.62
C LEU A 81 -13.84 18.14 -2.12
N ASN A 82 -14.53 17.04 -1.80
CA ASN A 82 -14.92 16.72 -0.43
C ASN A 82 -14.06 15.62 0.20
N TYR A 83 -13.37 14.79 -0.58
CA TYR A 83 -12.58 13.66 -0.08
C TYR A 83 -11.12 13.72 -0.55
N ILE A 84 -10.21 13.81 0.42
CA ILE A 84 -8.76 14.00 0.17
C ILE A 84 -8.13 12.81 -0.56
N ASP A 85 -8.60 11.60 -0.29
CA ASP A 85 -8.12 10.38 -0.92
C ASP A 85 -8.52 10.28 -2.39
N ASP A 86 -9.74 10.72 -2.75
CA ASP A 86 -10.17 10.84 -4.14
C ASP A 86 -9.34 11.90 -4.88
N ASP A 87 -8.98 12.99 -4.22
CA ASP A 87 -8.15 14.04 -4.80
C ASP A 87 -6.72 13.56 -5.07
N LEU A 88 -6.05 13.01 -4.04
CA LEU A 88 -4.63 12.64 -4.08
C LEU A 88 -4.38 11.31 -4.80
N PHE A 89 -5.22 10.30 -4.56
CA PHE A 89 -5.02 8.95 -5.09
C PHE A 89 -5.83 8.66 -6.35
N GLY A 90 -6.77 9.54 -6.70
CA GLY A 90 -7.62 9.38 -7.88
C GLY A 90 -8.57 8.19 -7.77
N TYR A 91 -9.43 8.06 -8.76
CA TYR A 91 -10.48 7.04 -8.80
C TYR A 91 -10.85 6.72 -10.24
N MET A 92 -11.53 5.59 -10.40
CA MET A 92 -12.13 5.17 -11.65
C MET A 92 -13.48 4.54 -11.33
N ILE A 93 -14.55 5.21 -11.74
CA ILE A 93 -15.92 4.72 -11.65
C ILE A 93 -16.30 4.29 -13.07
N ALA A 94 -16.61 3.01 -13.24
CA ALA A 94 -16.93 2.41 -14.53
C ALA A 94 -18.22 1.59 -14.41
N VAL A 95 -19.29 2.25 -13.93
CA VAL A 95 -20.62 1.64 -13.80
C VAL A 95 -21.53 2.12 -14.93
N THR A 96 -22.52 1.33 -15.30
CA THR A 96 -23.47 1.71 -16.36
C THR A 96 -24.18 3.02 -16.00
N GLY A 97 -23.89 4.10 -16.75
CA GLY A 97 -24.45 5.43 -16.51
C GLY A 97 -23.54 6.41 -15.76
N ASP A 98 -22.43 5.96 -15.16
CA ASP A 98 -21.39 6.84 -14.57
C ASP A 98 -19.99 6.33 -14.92
N ASN A 99 -19.27 7.12 -15.73
CA ASN A 99 -17.93 6.80 -16.24
C ASN A 99 -16.94 7.93 -15.96
N ARG A 100 -16.69 8.18 -14.67
CA ARG A 100 -15.77 9.22 -14.20
C ARG A 100 -14.41 8.65 -13.87
N LYS A 101 -13.35 9.36 -14.26
CA LYS A 101 -11.96 8.99 -13.97
C LYS A 101 -11.17 10.20 -13.55
N ARG A 102 -10.41 10.07 -12.48
CA ARG A 102 -9.37 11.01 -12.07
C ARG A 102 -8.04 10.30 -11.99
N THR A 103 -7.05 10.81 -12.71
CA THR A 103 -5.69 10.30 -12.60
C THR A 103 -5.06 10.84 -11.32
N SER A 104 -4.56 9.94 -10.48
CA SER A 104 -3.81 10.29 -9.27
C SER A 104 -2.69 11.29 -9.55
N PRO A 105 -2.70 12.47 -8.90
CA PRO A 105 -1.53 13.37 -8.90
C PRO A 105 -0.38 12.80 -8.05
N VAL A 106 -0.67 12.02 -7.00
CA VAL A 106 0.35 11.40 -6.13
C VAL A 106 0.74 10.01 -6.63
N ARG A 107 1.90 9.94 -7.30
CA ARG A 107 2.47 8.67 -7.78
C ARG A 107 3.38 8.07 -6.72
N ILE A 108 3.05 6.87 -6.26
CA ILE A 108 3.80 6.14 -5.24
C ILE A 108 4.45 4.92 -5.89
N ALA A 109 5.79 4.90 -5.87
CA ALA A 109 6.56 3.72 -6.23
C ALA A 109 6.59 2.73 -5.06
N PRO A 110 6.71 1.41 -5.33
CA PRO A 110 6.95 0.44 -4.27
C PRO A 110 8.24 0.77 -3.50
N LEU A 111 8.22 0.63 -2.17
CA LEU A 111 9.45 0.61 -1.39
C LEU A 111 10.11 -0.76 -1.59
N VAL A 112 11.41 -0.78 -1.78
CA VAL A 112 12.20 -2.01 -1.96
C VAL A 112 13.31 -2.03 -0.92
N SER A 113 13.59 -3.21 -0.36
CA SER A 113 14.66 -3.37 0.62
C SER A 113 16.02 -3.04 0.01
N LEU A 114 16.86 -2.33 0.78
CA LEU A 114 18.24 -2.04 0.38
C LEU A 114 19.13 -3.29 0.37
N PHE A 115 18.75 -4.31 1.14
CA PHE A 115 19.48 -5.57 1.26
C PHE A 115 18.60 -6.76 0.86
N PRO A 116 19.20 -7.85 0.34
CA PRO A 116 18.47 -9.08 0.06
C PRO A 116 17.83 -9.70 1.29
N TYR A 117 16.64 -10.25 1.09
CA TYR A 117 15.96 -11.11 2.03
C TYR A 117 16.76 -12.40 2.22
N ARG A 118 16.99 -12.79 3.48
CA ARG A 118 17.88 -13.92 3.85
C ARG A 118 17.14 -15.20 4.22
N GLY A 119 15.81 -15.23 4.10
CA GLY A 119 15.03 -16.41 4.46
C GLY A 119 14.63 -16.49 5.94
N ASP A 120 14.82 -15.41 6.70
CA ASP A 120 14.48 -15.36 8.13
C ASP A 120 13.00 -15.71 8.34
N ARG A 121 12.72 -16.67 9.23
CA ARG A 121 11.38 -17.13 9.58
C ARG A 121 11.24 -17.12 11.09
N ASP A 122 10.20 -16.48 11.59
CA ASP A 122 9.76 -16.58 12.98
C ASP A 122 8.46 -17.40 13.02
N LEU A 123 8.46 -18.45 13.84
CA LEU A 123 7.32 -19.36 13.99
C LEU A 123 6.43 -19.02 15.18
N LEU A 124 6.84 -18.07 16.03
CA LEU A 124 6.10 -17.63 17.23
C LEU A 124 5.59 -18.81 18.10
N THR A 125 6.38 -19.88 18.23
CA THR A 125 5.97 -21.06 19.01
C THR A 125 6.07 -20.77 20.51
N LYS A 126 4.96 -20.91 21.23
CA LYS A 126 4.99 -21.00 22.69
C LYS A 126 5.38 -22.43 23.07
N THR A 127 6.54 -22.63 23.67
CA THR A 127 6.87 -23.93 24.28
C THR A 127 5.97 -24.13 25.50
N ARG A 128 4.97 -25.02 25.42
CA ARG A 128 4.39 -25.60 26.64
C ARG A 128 5.50 -26.46 27.25
N LYS A 129 6.00 -26.09 28.44
CA LYS A 129 6.75 -27.04 29.26
C LYS A 129 5.81 -28.22 29.53
N ALA A 130 6.22 -29.40 29.11
CA ALA A 130 5.59 -30.67 29.47
C ALA A 130 5.72 -30.91 30.98
#